data_AF-A0ABD3C6H9-F1
#
_entry.id   AF-A0ABD3C6H9-F1
#
_cell.length_a   1.000
_cell.length_b   1.000
_cell.length_c   1.000
_cell.angle_alpha   90.00
_cell.angle_beta   90.00
_cell.angle_gamma   90.00
#
_symmetry.space_group_name_H-M   'P 1'
#
loop_
_entity.id
_entity.type
_entity.pdbx_description
1 polymer ?
#
loop_
_entity_poly.entity_id
_entity_poly.type
_entity_poly.pdbx_seq_one_letter_code
_entity_poly.pdbx_strand_id
1 'polypeptide(L)'
;MNFLAKRPLKSKSSIAILSRFAQSFSTASPPSPPHHDFQNYPPTLDGLRRRLAEESPTLSDFVKLQSDHSYSVEVGTKKKPLPKPKWMKESIPGGEKYTQIKSKLRELKLHTVCEEAKCPNLGECWSGGETGTATATIMILGDTCTRGCRFCNVKTSRTPPPPDPNEPTNVAEAIASWGLEYVVITSVDRDDLLDQGSGHFAETVKKLKILKPEILIEALVPDFRGDAVCVEKVAKSGLDVFAHNIETVEELQNVVRDHRANFKQSLDVLMMAKDYAPPGTLTKTSVMLGCGETPDQVVKTMEKVRAAGVDVMTFGQYMRPSKRHMQVSEYVTPEAFEKYRLLGMQMGFRYVASGPMVRSSYKAGEFYIKSMIESDRAVSST
;
A
#
# COMPACT_ATOMS: atom_id res chain seq x y z
N MET A 1 -0.51 9.46 73.34
CA MET A 1 -0.19 8.22 74.09
C MET A 1 0.33 7.18 73.11
N ASN A 2 1.56 6.72 73.38
CA ASN A 2 2.29 5.51 72.97
C ASN A 2 2.16 4.97 71.52
N PHE A 3 3.21 4.97 70.68
CA PHE A 3 4.49 4.23 70.66
C PHE A 3 4.43 2.73 70.28
N LEU A 4 5.34 2.38 69.35
CA LEU A 4 6.03 1.10 69.04
C LEU A 4 5.73 0.57 67.62
N ALA A 5 6.67 0.11 66.79
CA ALA A 5 8.13 0.14 66.74
C ALA A 5 8.62 -0.46 65.39
N LYS A 6 9.72 0.08 64.82
CA LYS A 6 10.95 -0.57 64.27
C LYS A 6 10.82 -1.96 63.59
N ARG A 7 11.45 -2.32 62.45
CA ARG A 7 12.77 -1.99 61.85
C ARG A 7 12.95 -2.75 60.47
N PRO A 8 14.06 -2.56 59.72
CA PRO A 8 14.18 -2.72 58.26
C PRO A 8 15.02 -3.94 57.77
N LEU A 9 15.09 -4.13 56.45
CA LEU A 9 16.03 -5.01 55.72
C LEU A 9 16.89 -4.16 54.77
N LYS A 10 18.14 -3.84 55.11
CA LYS A 10 19.42 -4.53 54.80
C LYS A 10 19.90 -4.43 53.34
N SER A 11 20.98 -3.65 53.18
CA SER A 11 21.89 -3.60 52.03
C SER A 11 22.96 -4.69 52.08
N LYS A 12 23.51 -5.06 50.92
CA LYS A 12 24.95 -5.24 50.56
C LYS A 12 25.03 -6.04 49.24
N SER A 13 25.40 -5.39 48.13
CA SER A 13 26.75 -5.30 47.53
C SER A 13 27.25 -6.62 46.91
N SER A 14 27.47 -6.62 45.58
CA SER A 14 28.55 -7.38 44.94
C SER A 14 28.95 -6.72 43.62
N ILE A 15 30.27 -6.53 43.52
CA ILE A 15 31.07 -5.90 42.48
C ILE A 15 31.53 -6.99 41.48
N ALA A 16 31.84 -6.57 40.24
CA ALA A 16 32.47 -7.31 39.14
C ALA A 16 31.55 -8.35 38.45
N ILE A 17 31.38 -8.38 37.13
CA ILE A 17 32.38 -8.47 36.06
C ILE A 17 31.88 -7.70 34.82
N LEU A 18 32.54 -6.59 34.46
CA LEU A 18 32.39 -5.88 33.19
C LEU A 18 33.72 -6.00 32.46
N SER A 19 33.83 -6.95 31.53
CA SER A 19 34.93 -7.00 30.55
C SER A 19 34.65 -8.08 29.50
N ARG A 20 34.70 -7.64 28.23
CA ARG A 20 34.63 -8.40 26.96
C ARG A 20 33.22 -8.64 26.42
N PHE A 21 32.73 -7.70 25.63
CA PHE A 21 32.42 -7.87 24.20
C PHE A 21 32.09 -6.49 23.61
N ALA A 22 33.12 -5.65 23.44
CA ALA A 22 33.04 -4.51 22.54
C ALA A 22 33.50 -4.99 21.17
N GLN A 23 32.56 -5.42 20.33
CA GLN A 23 32.79 -5.46 18.89
C GLN A 23 32.32 -4.12 18.32
N SER A 24 33.28 -3.39 17.77
CA SER A 24 33.10 -2.18 17.00
C SER A 24 32.17 -2.44 15.82
N PHE A 25 30.95 -1.90 15.87
CA PHE A 25 30.16 -1.73 14.66
C PHE A 25 30.80 -0.60 13.86
N SER A 26 31.56 -1.00 12.83
CA SER A 26 32.08 -0.11 11.80
C SER A 26 30.91 0.66 11.19
N THR A 27 30.96 1.99 11.30
CA THR A 27 30.11 2.92 10.57
C THR A 27 30.46 2.84 9.08
N ALA A 28 29.91 1.86 8.37
CA ALA A 28 29.94 1.86 6.93
C ALA A 28 28.84 2.81 6.44
N SER A 29 29.25 3.90 5.78
CA SER A 29 28.35 4.76 5.01
C SER A 29 27.59 3.91 3.98
N PRO A 30 26.31 4.23 3.68
CA PRO A 30 25.58 3.53 2.63
C PRO A 30 26.34 3.66 1.30
N PRO A 31 26.35 2.60 0.47
CA PRO A 31 26.99 2.66 -0.83
C PRO A 31 26.35 3.78 -1.64
N SER A 32 27.19 4.64 -2.22
CA SER A 32 26.76 5.62 -3.21
C SER A 32 26.04 4.91 -4.36
N PRO A 33 24.91 5.47 -4.85
CA PRO A 33 24.16 4.83 -5.94
C PRO A 33 25.07 4.66 -7.16
N PRO A 34 24.89 3.58 -7.94
CA PRO A 34 25.63 3.39 -9.17
C PRO A 34 25.51 4.62 -10.09
N HIS A 35 26.64 5.09 -10.60
CA HIS A 35 26.67 6.15 -11.61
C HIS A 35 26.07 5.57 -12.90
N HIS A 36 24.78 5.78 -13.10
CA HIS A 36 24.11 5.52 -14.37
C HIS A 36 24.38 6.68 -15.32
N ASP A 37 24.79 6.36 -16.55
CA ASP A 37 25.04 7.36 -17.58
C ASP A 37 23.70 7.86 -18.15
N PHE A 38 23.12 8.86 -17.46
CA PHE A 38 21.79 9.42 -17.79
C PHE A 38 21.75 10.20 -19.12
N GLN A 39 22.87 10.36 -19.82
CA GLN A 39 22.97 11.23 -21.00
C GLN A 39 22.48 10.59 -22.32
N ASN A 40 22.36 9.26 -22.41
CA ASN A 40 22.10 8.58 -23.68
C ASN A 40 20.62 8.34 -24.02
N TYR A 41 19.68 8.60 -23.12
CA TYR A 41 18.25 8.37 -23.38
C TYR A 41 17.42 9.63 -23.09
N PRO A 42 16.50 10.02 -23.99
CA PRO A 42 15.62 11.14 -23.74
C PRO A 42 14.72 10.83 -22.53
N PRO A 43 14.34 11.84 -21.71
CA PRO A 43 13.46 11.68 -20.55
C PRO A 43 11.98 11.51 -20.99
N THR A 44 11.76 10.70 -22.03
CA THR A 44 10.47 10.40 -22.62
C THR A 44 10.13 8.94 -22.39
N LEU A 45 8.84 8.62 -22.46
CA LEU A 45 8.34 7.24 -22.36
C LEU A 45 9.03 6.28 -23.34
N ASP A 46 9.31 6.72 -24.56
CA ASP A 46 10.02 5.93 -25.56
C ASP A 46 11.52 5.81 -25.29
N GLY A 47 12.14 6.78 -24.60
CA GLY A 47 13.50 6.68 -24.11
C GLY A 47 13.62 5.66 -22.98
N LEU A 48 12.64 5.66 -22.05
CA LEU A 48 12.56 4.68 -20.98
C LEU A 48 12.31 3.26 -21.50
N ARG A 49 11.44 3.08 -22.50
CA ARG A 49 11.19 1.78 -23.15
C ARG A 49 12.46 1.22 -23.82
N ARG A 50 13.21 2.05 -24.53
CA ARG A 50 14.49 1.66 -25.15
C ARG A 50 15.52 1.28 -24.09
N ARG A 51 15.66 2.11 -23.05
CA ARG A 51 16.55 1.82 -21.93
C ARG A 51 16.19 0.52 -21.21
N LEU A 52 14.91 0.28 -20.91
CA LEU A 52 14.48 -0.99 -20.29
C LEU A 52 14.70 -2.20 -21.20
N ALA A 53 14.59 -2.05 -22.51
CA ALA A 53 14.88 -3.12 -23.46
C ALA A 53 16.40 -3.46 -23.54
N GLU A 54 17.27 -2.48 -23.29
CA GLU A 54 18.73 -2.62 -23.38
C GLU A 54 19.40 -2.91 -22.02
N GLU A 55 18.88 -2.34 -20.94
CA GLU A 55 19.43 -2.38 -19.57
C GLU A 55 18.60 -3.22 -18.59
N SER A 56 17.64 -4.00 -19.09
CA SER A 56 16.73 -4.80 -18.25
C SER A 56 17.53 -5.54 -17.17
N PRO A 57 17.28 -5.30 -15.87
CA PRO A 57 18.06 -5.97 -14.84
C PRO A 57 17.74 -7.44 -14.94
N THR A 58 18.79 -8.21 -15.21
CA THR A 58 18.66 -9.48 -15.88
C THR A 58 17.74 -10.44 -15.12
N LEU A 59 16.71 -10.95 -15.81
CA LEU A 59 15.87 -12.10 -15.42
C LEU A 59 16.70 -13.26 -14.80
N SER A 60 17.98 -13.35 -15.18
CA SER A 60 19.01 -14.23 -14.61
C SER A 60 19.01 -14.32 -13.07
N ASP A 61 18.76 -13.22 -12.35
CA ASP A 61 18.73 -13.22 -10.88
C ASP A 61 17.48 -13.90 -10.29
N PHE A 62 16.36 -13.89 -11.00
CA PHE A 62 15.14 -14.60 -10.64
C PHE A 62 15.18 -16.06 -11.08
N VAL A 63 15.76 -16.35 -12.25
CA VAL A 63 16.04 -17.71 -12.71
C VAL A 63 16.89 -18.46 -11.69
N LYS A 64 17.87 -17.79 -11.07
CA LYS A 64 18.69 -18.37 -9.99
C LYS A 64 17.91 -18.64 -8.69
N LEU A 65 16.97 -17.76 -8.30
CA LEU A 65 16.10 -18.04 -7.14
C LEU A 65 15.15 -19.21 -7.40
N GLN A 66 14.64 -19.30 -8.63
CA GLN A 66 13.79 -20.41 -9.05
C GLN A 66 14.57 -21.72 -9.09
N SER A 67 15.81 -21.71 -9.61
CA SER A 67 16.67 -22.89 -9.64
C SER A 67 17.07 -23.37 -8.25
N ASP A 68 17.24 -22.45 -7.31
CA ASP A 68 17.66 -22.76 -5.94
C ASP A 68 16.47 -23.04 -5.00
N HIS A 69 15.24 -23.13 -5.52
CA HIS A 69 14.00 -23.31 -4.74
C HIS A 69 13.82 -22.31 -3.59
N SER A 70 14.33 -21.09 -3.74
CA SER A 70 14.36 -20.07 -2.69
C SER A 70 13.37 -18.91 -2.93
N TYR A 71 12.65 -18.93 -4.05
CA TYR A 71 11.64 -17.91 -4.38
C TYR A 71 10.41 -17.94 -3.46
N SER A 72 9.93 -19.15 -3.14
CA SER A 72 8.69 -19.33 -2.41
C SER A 72 8.66 -20.67 -1.68
N VAL A 73 7.66 -20.82 -0.80
CA VAL A 73 7.35 -22.08 -0.15
C VAL A 73 5.92 -22.51 -0.45
N GLU A 74 5.74 -23.81 -0.62
CA GLU A 74 4.46 -24.41 -0.99
C GLU A 74 3.39 -24.23 0.09
N VAL A 75 2.14 -24.14 -0.36
CA VAL A 75 0.96 -24.12 0.50
C VAL A 75 0.46 -25.55 0.69
N GLY A 76 0.26 -25.95 1.95
CA GLY A 76 -0.28 -27.27 2.25
C GLY A 76 -1.72 -27.46 1.77
N THR A 77 -2.06 -28.69 1.41
CA THR A 77 -3.41 -29.05 0.97
C THR A 77 -4.31 -29.40 2.15
N LYS A 78 -5.63 -29.52 1.93
CA LYS A 78 -6.57 -30.00 2.97
C LYS A 78 -6.18 -31.40 3.49
N LYS A 79 -5.62 -32.25 2.63
CA LYS A 79 -5.17 -33.61 2.98
C LYS A 79 -3.78 -33.61 3.64
N LYS A 80 -2.94 -32.63 3.33
CA LYS A 80 -1.58 -32.47 3.87
C LYS A 80 -1.35 -31.00 4.26
N PRO A 81 -1.86 -30.56 5.42
CA PRO A 81 -1.72 -29.16 5.83
C PRO A 81 -0.25 -28.87 6.15
N LEU A 82 0.23 -27.72 5.68
CA LEU A 82 1.53 -27.16 6.03
C LEU A 82 1.29 -25.91 6.87
N PRO A 83 2.10 -25.68 7.92
CA PRO A 83 1.99 -24.47 8.71
C PRO A 83 2.33 -23.24 7.85
N LYS A 84 1.70 -22.10 8.17
CA LYS A 84 2.10 -20.82 7.58
C LYS A 84 3.59 -20.56 7.89
N PRO A 85 4.36 -20.00 6.94
CA PRO A 85 5.75 -19.65 7.19
C PRO A 85 5.92 -18.66 8.33
N LYS A 86 7.07 -18.67 9.00
CA LYS A 86 7.31 -17.85 10.20
C LYS A 86 7.19 -16.34 9.93
N TRP A 87 7.56 -15.89 8.74
CA TRP A 87 7.47 -14.47 8.32
C TRP A 87 6.05 -14.01 8.01
N MET A 88 5.08 -14.92 7.92
CA MET A 88 3.66 -14.62 7.71
C MET A 88 2.88 -14.51 9.02
N LYS A 89 3.57 -14.39 10.16
CA LYS A 89 2.94 -14.22 11.48
C LYS A 89 2.48 -12.78 11.66
N GLU A 90 1.21 -12.64 12.03
CA GLU A 90 0.57 -11.36 12.25
C GLU A 90 0.75 -10.91 13.71
N SER A 91 0.91 -9.62 13.93
CA SER A 91 0.84 -9.02 15.26
C SER A 91 -0.61 -8.79 15.66
N ILE A 92 -0.97 -9.08 16.91
CA ILE A 92 -2.32 -8.81 17.42
C ILE A 92 -2.46 -7.29 17.62
N PRO A 93 -3.47 -6.63 17.01
CA PRO A 93 -3.67 -5.20 17.18
C PRO A 93 -4.08 -4.86 18.62
N GLY A 94 -3.48 -3.81 19.19
CA GLY A 94 -3.76 -3.31 20.54
C GLY A 94 -3.15 -1.94 20.82
N GLY A 95 -3.54 -1.32 21.93
CA GLY A 95 -3.03 -0.01 22.37
C GLY A 95 -4.10 1.08 22.50
N GLU A 96 -3.74 2.17 23.19
CA GLU A 96 -4.66 3.27 23.51
C GLU A 96 -5.09 4.05 22.26
N LYS A 97 -4.13 4.46 21.41
CA LYS A 97 -4.42 5.12 20.12
C LYS A 97 -5.31 4.28 19.19
N TYR A 98 -5.07 2.97 19.12
CA TYR A 98 -5.92 2.05 18.36
C TYR A 98 -7.37 2.09 18.86
N THR A 99 -7.57 2.07 20.19
CA THR A 99 -8.90 2.12 20.81
C THR A 99 -9.59 3.46 20.55
N GLN A 100 -8.85 4.57 20.60
CA GLN A 100 -9.36 5.91 20.30
C GLN A 100 -9.83 6.03 18.85
N ILE A 101 -9.00 5.64 17.87
CA ILE A 101 -9.37 5.67 16.45
C ILE A 101 -10.59 4.78 16.20
N LYS A 102 -10.62 3.56 16.78
CA LYS A 102 -11.76 2.65 16.68
C LYS A 102 -13.06 3.24 17.22
N SER A 103 -13.00 3.93 18.35
CA SER A 103 -14.18 4.56 18.95
C SER A 103 -14.70 5.68 18.06
N LYS A 104 -13.82 6.54 17.54
CA LYS A 104 -14.20 7.65 16.65
C LYS A 104 -14.83 7.14 15.34
N LEU A 105 -14.26 6.11 14.72
CA LEU A 105 -14.82 5.50 13.51
C LEU A 105 -16.25 5.00 13.72
N ARG A 106 -16.53 4.38 14.87
CA ARG A 106 -17.87 3.90 15.22
C ARG A 106 -18.86 5.03 15.48
N GLU A 107 -18.44 6.06 16.22
CA GLU A 107 -19.26 7.24 16.51
C GLU A 107 -19.72 7.92 15.21
N LEU A 108 -18.79 8.04 14.26
CA LEU A 108 -19.00 8.72 12.99
C LEU A 108 -19.59 7.80 11.90
N LYS A 109 -19.87 6.53 12.22
CA LYS A 109 -20.35 5.49 11.29
C LYS A 109 -19.50 5.36 10.03
N LEU A 110 -18.19 5.54 10.17
CA LEU A 110 -17.24 5.44 9.07
C LEU A 110 -16.76 4.00 8.88
N HIS A 111 -16.60 3.60 7.63
CA HIS A 111 -16.02 2.32 7.28
C HIS A 111 -14.52 2.46 7.02
N THR A 112 -13.76 1.43 7.36
CA THR A 112 -12.33 1.35 7.01
C THR A 112 -12.05 0.05 6.30
N VAL A 113 -11.26 0.09 5.23
CA VAL A 113 -10.79 -1.14 4.57
C VAL A 113 -9.97 -1.98 5.56
N CYS A 114 -9.32 -1.35 6.54
CA CYS A 114 -8.52 -2.05 7.53
C CYS A 114 -9.37 -3.01 8.38
N GLU A 115 -10.58 -2.63 8.77
CA GLU A 115 -11.52 -3.49 9.48
C GLU A 115 -12.23 -4.46 8.52
N GLU A 116 -12.77 -3.96 7.40
CA GLU A 116 -13.57 -4.78 6.48
C GLU A 116 -12.74 -5.86 5.76
N ALA A 117 -11.48 -5.56 5.44
CA ALA A 117 -10.54 -6.49 4.81
C ALA A 117 -9.74 -7.34 5.80
N LYS A 118 -9.97 -7.19 7.12
CA LYS A 118 -9.23 -7.88 8.19
C LYS A 118 -7.71 -7.70 8.06
N CYS A 119 -7.28 -6.45 7.95
CA CYS A 119 -5.88 -6.12 7.70
C CYS A 119 -4.99 -6.56 8.88
N PRO A 120 -3.91 -7.33 8.64
CA PRO A 120 -3.00 -7.75 9.72
C PRO A 120 -2.16 -6.60 10.27
N ASN A 121 -2.08 -5.47 9.56
CA ASN A 121 -1.25 -4.31 9.92
C ASN A 121 -2.02 -3.26 10.73
N LEU A 122 -3.27 -3.54 11.11
CA LEU A 122 -4.18 -2.57 11.74
C LEU A 122 -3.57 -1.92 12.99
N GLY A 123 -2.95 -2.72 13.86
CA GLY A 123 -2.35 -2.24 15.10
C GLY A 123 -1.16 -1.30 14.86
N GLU A 124 -0.29 -1.65 13.92
CA GLU A 124 0.89 -0.87 13.58
C GLU A 124 0.51 0.48 12.93
N CYS A 125 -0.42 0.46 11.97
CA CYS A 125 -0.82 1.65 11.24
C CYS A 125 -1.52 2.68 12.15
N TRP A 126 -2.40 2.21 13.05
CA TRP A 126 -3.20 3.11 13.90
C TRP A 126 -2.46 3.58 15.17
N SER A 127 -1.51 2.79 15.68
CA SER A 127 -0.68 3.23 16.81
C SER A 127 0.41 4.22 16.40
N GLY A 128 0.69 4.31 15.09
CA GLY A 128 1.83 5.05 14.56
C GLY A 128 3.16 4.32 14.69
N GLY A 129 3.16 3.07 15.18
CA GLY A 129 4.35 2.22 15.32
C GLY A 129 5.56 2.94 15.96
N GLU A 130 6.77 2.58 15.52
CA GLU A 130 8.03 3.19 15.99
C GLU A 130 8.23 4.64 15.55
N THR A 131 7.52 5.08 14.51
CA THR A 131 7.72 6.39 13.87
C THR A 131 6.76 7.47 14.37
N GLY A 132 5.79 7.14 15.23
CA GLY A 132 4.85 8.08 15.84
C GLY A 132 3.70 8.58 14.93
N THR A 133 3.86 8.57 13.60
CA THR A 133 2.84 9.00 12.63
C THR A 133 1.81 7.91 12.40
N ALA A 134 0.56 8.17 12.80
CA ALA A 134 -0.56 7.29 12.53
C ALA A 134 -1.10 7.52 11.11
N THR A 135 -1.57 6.46 10.47
CA THR A 135 -2.32 6.54 9.21
C THR A 135 -3.59 5.70 9.31
N ALA A 136 -4.63 6.17 8.64
CA ALA A 136 -5.88 5.43 8.45
C ALA A 136 -6.23 5.37 6.96
N THR A 137 -6.80 4.24 6.55
CA THR A 137 -7.42 4.10 5.24
C THR A 137 -8.93 4.10 5.40
N ILE A 138 -9.57 5.16 4.94
CA ILE A 138 -11.00 5.39 5.08
C ILE A 138 -11.69 4.92 3.81
N MET A 139 -12.74 4.11 3.98
CA MET A 139 -13.55 3.61 2.88
C MET A 139 -14.86 4.37 2.83
N ILE A 140 -15.05 5.15 1.76
CA ILE A 140 -16.30 5.87 1.47
C ILE A 140 -17.21 5.05 0.55
N LEU A 141 -18.44 5.52 0.33
CA LEU A 141 -19.49 4.88 -0.48
C LEU A 141 -20.01 3.56 0.10
N GLY A 142 -19.86 3.39 1.41
CA GLY A 142 -20.33 2.24 2.18
C GLY A 142 -19.37 1.04 2.18
N ASP A 143 -19.87 -0.11 2.64
CA ASP A 143 -19.12 -1.36 2.85
C ASP A 143 -19.48 -2.50 1.89
N THR A 144 -20.32 -2.20 0.90
CA THR A 144 -20.93 -3.20 0.01
C THR A 144 -20.67 -2.82 -1.44
N CYS A 145 -19.88 -3.64 -2.12
CA CYS A 145 -19.40 -3.44 -3.48
C CYS A 145 -20.33 -4.03 -4.53
N THR A 146 -20.42 -3.39 -5.70
CA THR A 146 -21.12 -3.92 -6.88
C THR A 146 -20.32 -4.99 -7.63
N ARG A 147 -19.06 -5.22 -7.23
CA ARG A 147 -18.12 -6.18 -7.82
C ARG A 147 -17.70 -7.27 -6.85
N GLY A 148 -17.35 -8.42 -7.40
CA GLY A 148 -17.00 -9.64 -6.65
C GLY A 148 -15.60 -10.16 -6.97
N CYS A 149 -14.56 -9.38 -6.65
CA CYS A 149 -13.17 -9.83 -6.77
C CYS A 149 -12.90 -11.03 -5.86
N ARG A 150 -12.23 -12.08 -6.37
CA ARG A 150 -12.07 -13.38 -5.69
C ARG A 150 -11.08 -13.35 -4.51
N PHE A 151 -10.31 -12.28 -4.38
CA PHE A 151 -9.40 -12.01 -3.27
C PHE A 151 -10.03 -11.14 -2.16
N CYS A 152 -11.07 -10.36 -2.47
CA CYS A 152 -11.55 -9.25 -1.64
C CYS A 152 -12.61 -9.71 -0.63
N ASN A 153 -12.49 -9.27 0.63
CA ASN A 153 -13.41 -9.63 1.71
C ASN A 153 -14.59 -8.66 1.91
N VAL A 154 -14.64 -7.58 1.13
CA VAL A 154 -15.73 -6.59 1.17
C VAL A 154 -17.04 -7.26 0.75
N LYS A 155 -18.17 -6.85 1.35
CA LYS A 155 -19.49 -7.41 1.02
C LYS A 155 -19.85 -7.09 -0.43
N THR A 156 -20.69 -7.91 -1.04
CA THR A 156 -21.09 -7.72 -2.44
C THR A 156 -22.61 -7.66 -2.58
N SER A 157 -23.12 -6.69 -3.32
CA SER A 157 -24.52 -6.58 -3.70
C SER A 157 -24.64 -5.90 -5.06
N ARG A 158 -25.56 -6.37 -5.91
CA ARG A 158 -25.90 -5.67 -7.17
C ARG A 158 -26.61 -4.34 -6.93
N THR A 159 -27.25 -4.20 -5.78
CA THR A 159 -28.03 -3.03 -5.37
C THR A 159 -27.61 -2.66 -3.95
N PRO A 160 -26.40 -2.09 -3.76
CA PRO A 160 -25.98 -1.59 -2.45
C PRO A 160 -26.90 -0.45 -1.99
N PRO A 161 -26.93 -0.11 -0.69
CA PRO A 161 -27.64 1.07 -0.22
C PRO A 161 -27.19 2.35 -0.94
N PRO A 162 -28.06 3.36 -1.08
CA PRO A 162 -27.66 4.65 -1.61
C PRO A 162 -26.54 5.27 -0.74
N PRO A 163 -25.56 5.96 -1.33
CA PRO A 163 -24.56 6.68 -0.56
C PRO A 163 -25.21 7.75 0.32
N ASP A 164 -24.65 8.00 1.50
CA ASP A 164 -25.05 9.15 2.33
C ASP A 164 -24.54 10.45 1.68
N PRO A 165 -25.40 11.40 1.27
CA PRO A 165 -24.96 12.66 0.68
C PRO A 165 -24.07 13.50 1.60
N ASN A 166 -24.12 13.29 2.92
CA ASN A 166 -23.30 14.02 3.89
C ASN A 166 -21.96 13.33 4.20
N GLU A 167 -21.75 12.09 3.71
CA GLU A 167 -20.50 11.34 3.94
C GLU A 167 -19.23 12.14 3.57
N PRO A 168 -19.16 12.90 2.46
CA PRO A 168 -17.98 13.70 2.14
C PRO A 168 -17.63 14.74 3.21
N THR A 169 -18.65 15.40 3.77
CA THR A 169 -18.48 16.39 4.84
C THR A 169 -18.07 15.72 6.14
N ASN A 170 -18.82 14.68 6.54
CA ASN A 170 -18.59 13.97 7.80
C ASN A 170 -17.18 13.33 7.83
N VAL A 171 -16.75 12.72 6.72
CA VAL A 171 -15.41 12.13 6.58
C VAL A 171 -14.33 13.20 6.63
N ALA A 172 -14.50 14.31 5.94
CA ALA A 172 -13.51 15.40 5.92
C ALA A 172 -13.32 16.02 7.32
N GLU A 173 -14.42 16.33 8.02
CA GLU A 173 -14.40 16.86 9.38
C GLU A 173 -13.77 15.88 10.37
N ALA A 174 -14.13 14.59 10.25
CA ALA A 174 -13.56 13.52 11.04
C ALA A 174 -12.04 13.46 10.90
N ILE A 175 -11.53 13.33 9.66
CA ILE A 175 -10.10 13.21 9.39
C ILE A 175 -9.35 14.46 9.85
N ALA A 176 -9.90 15.66 9.63
CA ALA A 176 -9.29 16.91 10.08
C ALA A 176 -9.10 16.93 11.61
N SER A 177 -10.04 16.36 12.37
CA SER A 177 -9.97 16.28 13.83
C SER A 177 -8.97 15.24 14.39
N TRP A 178 -8.44 14.35 13.55
CA TRP A 178 -7.61 13.23 14.01
C TRP A 178 -6.11 13.55 14.08
N GLY A 179 -5.69 14.73 13.63
CA GLY A 179 -4.28 15.12 13.65
C GLY A 179 -3.40 14.31 12.69
N LEU A 180 -3.99 13.61 11.72
CA LEU A 180 -3.25 12.83 10.72
C LEU A 180 -2.54 13.74 9.71
N GLU A 181 -1.30 13.42 9.35
CA GLU A 181 -0.56 14.14 8.31
C GLU A 181 -0.75 13.51 6.92
N TYR A 182 -1.09 12.23 6.88
CA TYR A 182 -1.34 11.46 5.67
C TYR A 182 -2.61 10.63 5.85
N VAL A 183 -3.45 10.58 4.82
CA VAL A 183 -4.64 9.73 4.81
C VAL A 183 -4.79 9.04 3.46
N VAL A 184 -5.23 7.79 3.50
CA VAL A 184 -5.66 7.08 2.30
C VAL A 184 -7.18 7.08 2.28
N ILE A 185 -7.78 7.55 1.20
CA ILE A 185 -9.21 7.43 0.93
C ILE A 185 -9.37 6.35 -0.14
N THR A 186 -10.31 5.44 0.04
CA THR A 186 -10.68 4.40 -0.93
C THR A 186 -12.19 4.28 -1.00
N SER A 187 -12.70 3.58 -2.01
CA SER A 187 -14.12 3.24 -2.06
C SER A 187 -14.35 1.81 -2.52
N VAL A 188 -15.58 1.33 -2.35
CA VAL A 188 -16.08 0.19 -3.12
C VAL A 188 -16.38 0.60 -4.57
N ASP A 189 -16.53 -0.37 -5.47
CA ASP A 189 -17.07 -0.11 -6.81
C ASP A 189 -18.57 0.16 -6.73
N ARG A 190 -19.01 1.24 -7.36
CA ARG A 190 -20.41 1.69 -7.43
C ARG A 190 -20.92 1.74 -8.87
N ASP A 191 -20.88 0.60 -9.56
CA ASP A 191 -21.39 0.46 -10.93
C ASP A 191 -22.89 0.78 -11.05
N ASP A 192 -23.62 0.87 -9.92
CA ASP A 192 -25.01 1.30 -9.81
C ASP A 192 -25.21 2.82 -9.95
N LEU A 193 -24.16 3.62 -9.77
CA LEU A 193 -24.19 5.08 -9.90
C LEU A 193 -23.76 5.51 -11.30
N LEU A 194 -24.41 6.54 -11.85
CA LEU A 194 -24.09 7.08 -13.18
C LEU A 194 -22.63 7.54 -13.28
N ASP A 195 -22.12 8.22 -12.24
CA ASP A 195 -20.76 8.72 -12.18
C ASP A 195 -19.80 7.77 -11.43
N GLN A 196 -20.28 6.56 -11.12
CA GLN A 196 -19.52 5.48 -10.47
C GLN A 196 -18.91 5.88 -9.12
N GLY A 197 -19.45 6.91 -8.47
CA GLY A 197 -18.95 7.44 -7.20
C GLY A 197 -17.82 8.46 -7.31
N SER A 198 -17.37 8.80 -8.52
CA SER A 198 -16.27 9.74 -8.75
C SER A 198 -16.53 11.14 -8.16
N GLY A 199 -17.77 11.64 -8.23
CA GLY A 199 -18.15 12.93 -7.67
C GLY A 199 -18.05 12.94 -6.15
N HIS A 200 -18.55 11.89 -5.51
CA HIS A 200 -18.49 11.71 -4.07
C HIS A 200 -17.03 11.66 -3.58
N PHE A 201 -16.18 10.90 -4.28
CA PHE A 201 -14.76 10.81 -3.98
C PHE A 201 -14.06 12.16 -4.08
N ALA A 202 -14.26 12.87 -5.19
CA ALA A 202 -13.66 14.18 -5.43
C ALA A 202 -14.14 15.24 -4.42
N GLU A 203 -15.42 15.18 -4.01
CA GLU A 203 -15.97 16.09 -3.00
C GLU A 203 -15.32 15.87 -1.63
N THR A 204 -15.14 14.61 -1.20
CA THR A 204 -14.46 14.28 0.06
C THR A 204 -13.03 14.85 0.08
N VAL A 205 -12.26 14.64 -1.00
CA VAL A 205 -10.89 15.17 -1.11
C VAL A 205 -10.88 16.70 -1.03
N LYS A 206 -11.74 17.38 -1.80
CA LYS A 206 -11.82 18.85 -1.81
C LYS A 206 -12.17 19.43 -0.45
N LYS A 207 -13.18 18.88 0.23
CA LYS A 207 -13.59 19.33 1.57
C LYS A 207 -12.45 19.13 2.57
N LEU A 208 -11.76 17.99 2.51
CA LEU A 208 -10.64 17.73 3.40
C LEU A 208 -9.47 18.69 3.15
N LYS A 209 -9.14 19.00 1.89
CA LYS A 209 -8.12 20.01 1.56
C LYS A 209 -8.50 21.42 1.99
N ILE A 210 -9.79 21.77 1.99
CA ILE A 210 -10.27 23.06 2.54
C ILE A 210 -10.04 23.11 4.05
N LEU A 211 -10.42 22.05 4.77
CA LEU A 211 -10.31 22.00 6.23
C LEU A 211 -8.87 21.86 6.71
N LYS A 212 -8.02 21.17 5.94
CA LYS A 212 -6.62 20.91 6.28
C LYS A 212 -5.74 20.91 5.01
N PRO A 213 -5.31 22.09 4.53
CA PRO A 213 -4.55 22.21 3.27
C PRO A 213 -3.26 21.38 3.23
N GLU A 214 -2.57 21.26 4.37
CA GLU A 214 -1.29 20.57 4.50
C GLU A 214 -1.38 19.04 4.56
N ILE A 215 -2.58 18.45 4.72
CA ILE A 215 -2.71 16.99 4.79
C ILE A 215 -2.38 16.39 3.42
N LEU A 216 -1.60 15.31 3.41
CA LEU A 216 -1.38 14.51 2.21
C LEU A 216 -2.51 13.49 2.04
N ILE A 217 -3.06 13.42 0.84
CA ILE A 217 -4.19 12.57 0.50
C ILE A 217 -3.80 11.63 -0.63
N GLU A 218 -3.83 10.34 -0.35
CA GLU A 218 -3.80 9.28 -1.35
C GLU A 218 -5.21 8.78 -1.65
N ALA A 219 -5.60 8.86 -2.92
CA ALA A 219 -6.88 8.36 -3.42
C ALA A 219 -6.68 7.00 -4.08
N LEU A 220 -7.01 5.91 -3.37
CA LEU A 220 -7.07 4.57 -3.95
C LEU A 220 -8.44 4.36 -4.60
N VAL A 221 -8.49 4.53 -5.92
CA VAL A 221 -9.76 4.57 -6.65
C VAL A 221 -10.11 3.23 -7.30
N PRO A 222 -11.41 2.96 -7.52
CA PRO A 222 -11.88 2.01 -8.53
C PRO A 222 -11.38 2.33 -9.93
N ASP A 223 -11.61 1.43 -10.89
CA ASP A 223 -11.24 1.69 -12.29
C ASP A 223 -12.23 2.60 -13.03
N PHE A 224 -13.39 2.91 -12.44
CA PHE A 224 -14.49 3.65 -13.05
C PHE A 224 -14.86 3.13 -14.46
N ARG A 225 -14.69 1.82 -14.73
CA ARG A 225 -14.88 1.20 -16.05
C ARG A 225 -14.08 1.89 -17.17
N GLY A 226 -12.96 2.54 -16.82
CA GLY A 226 -12.14 3.32 -17.75
C GLY A 226 -12.78 4.64 -18.21
N ASP A 227 -13.79 5.15 -17.50
CA ASP A 227 -14.44 6.41 -17.83
C ASP A 227 -13.52 7.61 -17.53
N ALA A 228 -13.08 8.28 -18.60
CA ALA A 228 -12.18 9.42 -18.52
C ALA A 228 -12.75 10.59 -17.71
N VAL A 229 -14.06 10.85 -17.77
CA VAL A 229 -14.70 11.94 -17.00
C VAL A 229 -14.66 11.62 -15.51
N CYS A 230 -14.86 10.35 -15.14
CA CYS A 230 -14.74 9.91 -13.75
C CYS A 230 -13.30 10.04 -13.24
N VAL A 231 -12.32 9.59 -14.04
CA VAL A 231 -10.88 9.67 -13.68
C VAL A 231 -10.44 11.13 -13.56
N GLU A 232 -10.74 11.97 -14.55
CA GLU A 232 -10.40 13.40 -14.55
C GLU A 232 -10.94 14.11 -13.32
N LYS A 233 -12.21 13.85 -12.97
CA LYS A 233 -12.87 14.48 -11.84
C LYS A 233 -12.14 14.21 -10.52
N VAL A 234 -11.70 12.97 -10.28
CA VAL A 234 -10.95 12.62 -9.08
C VAL A 234 -9.51 13.14 -9.17
N ALA A 235 -8.84 12.98 -10.31
CA ALA A 235 -7.47 13.48 -10.52
C ALA A 235 -7.32 14.98 -10.24
N LYS A 236 -8.34 15.78 -10.56
CA LYS A 236 -8.38 17.24 -10.33
C LYS A 236 -8.92 17.66 -8.96
N SER A 237 -9.12 16.73 -8.03
CA SER A 237 -9.70 17.02 -6.71
C SER A 237 -8.74 17.67 -5.71
N GLY A 238 -7.44 17.71 -6.03
CA GLY A 238 -6.39 18.24 -5.16
C GLY A 238 -5.67 17.18 -4.32
N LEU A 239 -5.89 15.90 -4.61
CA LEU A 239 -5.12 14.78 -4.04
C LEU A 239 -3.62 14.88 -4.38
N ASP A 240 -2.79 14.24 -3.56
CA ASP A 240 -1.34 14.22 -3.72
C ASP A 240 -0.86 12.93 -4.40
N VAL A 241 -1.59 11.83 -4.21
CA VAL A 241 -1.30 10.53 -4.83
C VAL A 241 -2.56 9.92 -5.41
N PHE A 242 -2.57 9.65 -6.70
CA PHE A 242 -3.62 8.89 -7.38
C PHE A 242 -3.21 7.42 -7.44
N ALA A 243 -3.91 6.56 -6.71
CA ALA A 243 -3.62 5.13 -6.67
C ALA A 243 -4.73 4.32 -7.35
N HIS A 244 -4.34 3.37 -8.19
CA HIS A 244 -5.24 2.35 -8.70
C HIS A 244 -4.49 1.02 -8.82
N ASN A 245 -4.97 -0.01 -8.14
CA ASN A 245 -4.30 -1.30 -8.11
C ASN A 245 -4.67 -2.16 -9.32
N ILE A 246 -3.66 -2.65 -10.02
CA ILE A 246 -3.80 -3.70 -11.05
C ILE A 246 -3.99 -5.09 -10.43
N GLU A 247 -3.62 -5.24 -9.15
CA GLU A 247 -3.77 -6.40 -8.26
C GLU A 247 -3.00 -7.67 -8.62
N THR A 248 -2.89 -8.02 -9.90
CA THR A 248 -2.19 -9.21 -10.37
C THR A 248 -1.66 -9.02 -11.80
N VAL A 249 -0.95 -10.01 -12.30
CA VAL A 249 -0.43 -10.04 -13.69
C VAL A 249 -1.58 -10.13 -14.70
N GLU A 250 -1.32 -9.77 -15.96
CA GLU A 250 -2.33 -9.69 -17.01
C GLU A 250 -3.08 -11.03 -17.21
N GLU A 251 -2.36 -12.13 -17.13
CA GLU A 251 -2.86 -13.49 -17.34
C GLU A 251 -3.84 -13.95 -16.26
N LEU A 252 -3.79 -13.35 -15.06
CA LEU A 252 -4.60 -13.76 -13.91
C LEU A 252 -5.75 -12.80 -13.59
N GLN A 253 -5.95 -11.73 -14.38
CA GLN A 253 -6.98 -10.72 -14.13
C GLN A 253 -8.37 -11.34 -13.91
N ASN A 254 -8.83 -12.19 -14.83
CA ASN A 254 -10.16 -12.84 -14.74
C ASN A 254 -10.24 -13.91 -13.64
N VAL A 255 -9.10 -14.39 -13.14
CA VAL A 255 -9.02 -15.39 -12.07
C VAL A 255 -9.06 -14.71 -10.70
N VAL A 256 -8.51 -13.50 -10.59
CA VAL A 256 -8.32 -12.79 -9.32
C VAL A 256 -9.39 -11.73 -9.11
N ARG A 257 -9.69 -10.92 -10.14
CA ARG A 257 -10.58 -9.76 -10.08
C ARG A 257 -11.95 -10.08 -10.67
N ASP A 258 -12.89 -9.19 -10.43
CA ASP A 258 -14.20 -9.22 -11.09
C ASP A 258 -14.01 -9.10 -12.62
N HIS A 259 -14.84 -9.81 -13.40
CA HIS A 259 -14.73 -9.87 -14.86
C HIS A 259 -14.87 -8.51 -15.58
N ARG A 260 -15.37 -7.49 -14.89
CA ARG A 260 -15.44 -6.10 -15.39
C ARG A 260 -14.11 -5.36 -15.29
N ALA A 261 -13.16 -5.85 -14.49
CA ALA A 261 -11.84 -5.29 -14.35
C ALA A 261 -10.85 -6.04 -15.25
N ASN A 262 -9.92 -5.32 -15.88
CA ASN A 262 -8.87 -5.91 -16.71
C ASN A 262 -7.58 -5.09 -16.66
N PHE A 263 -6.47 -5.69 -17.11
CA PHE A 263 -5.15 -5.11 -17.04
C PHE A 263 -5.04 -3.79 -17.81
N LYS A 264 -5.50 -3.79 -19.06
CA LYS A 264 -5.42 -2.61 -19.93
C LYS A 264 -6.21 -1.43 -19.34
N GLN A 265 -7.46 -1.66 -18.96
CA GLN A 265 -8.30 -0.63 -18.34
C GLN A 265 -7.66 -0.04 -17.08
N SER A 266 -7.11 -0.89 -16.21
CA SER A 266 -6.42 -0.41 -15.01
C SER A 266 -5.17 0.42 -15.33
N LEU A 267 -4.43 0.06 -16.37
CA LEU A 267 -3.26 0.82 -16.80
C LEU A 267 -3.68 2.15 -17.46
N ASP A 268 -4.72 2.14 -18.29
CA ASP A 268 -5.28 3.33 -18.93
C ASP A 268 -5.77 4.34 -17.86
N VAL A 269 -6.38 3.88 -16.76
CA VAL A 269 -6.79 4.72 -15.62
C VAL A 269 -5.60 5.45 -15.00
N LEU A 270 -4.47 4.76 -14.79
CA LEU A 270 -3.27 5.37 -14.24
C LEU A 270 -2.62 6.37 -15.20
N MET A 271 -2.65 6.07 -16.51
CA MET A 271 -2.18 6.99 -17.54
C MET A 271 -3.05 8.26 -17.60
N MET A 272 -4.38 8.10 -17.65
CA MET A 272 -5.33 9.22 -17.61
C MET A 272 -5.15 10.06 -16.35
N ALA A 273 -4.94 9.43 -15.20
CA ALA A 273 -4.68 10.17 -13.96
C ALA A 273 -3.41 11.04 -14.06
N LYS A 274 -2.33 10.52 -14.68
CA LYS A 274 -1.12 11.29 -14.95
C LYS A 274 -1.37 12.47 -15.90
N ASP A 275 -2.21 12.29 -16.91
CA ASP A 275 -2.51 13.33 -17.89
C ASP A 275 -3.41 14.45 -17.31
N TYR A 276 -4.36 14.09 -16.44
CA TYR A 276 -5.34 15.03 -15.89
C TYR A 276 -4.91 15.69 -14.58
N ALA A 277 -4.11 15.00 -13.76
CA ALA A 277 -3.72 15.51 -12.45
C ALA A 277 -2.73 16.69 -12.58
N PRO A 278 -2.74 17.63 -11.62
CA PRO A 278 -1.73 18.69 -11.57
C PRO A 278 -0.30 18.13 -11.54
N PRO A 279 0.69 18.85 -12.11
CA PRO A 279 2.09 18.49 -11.97
C PRO A 279 2.49 18.29 -10.50
N GLY A 280 3.26 17.24 -10.23
CA GLY A 280 3.65 16.85 -8.88
C GLY A 280 2.75 15.82 -8.22
N THR A 281 1.55 15.54 -8.76
CA THR A 281 0.74 14.40 -8.31
C THR A 281 1.41 13.07 -8.68
N LEU A 282 1.58 12.19 -7.68
CA LEU A 282 2.13 10.86 -7.89
C LEU A 282 1.06 9.87 -8.33
N THR A 283 1.46 8.87 -9.10
CA THR A 283 0.65 7.70 -9.47
C THR A 283 1.18 6.45 -8.81
N LYS A 284 0.29 5.60 -8.33
CA LYS A 284 0.65 4.41 -7.55
C LYS A 284 -0.19 3.20 -7.93
N THR A 285 0.44 2.03 -7.93
CA THR A 285 -0.27 0.76 -8.13
C THR A 285 0.29 -0.34 -7.23
N SER A 286 -0.43 -1.47 -7.17
CA SER A 286 -0.08 -2.62 -6.35
C SER A 286 -0.30 -3.93 -7.10
N VAL A 287 0.54 -4.92 -6.79
CA VAL A 287 0.40 -6.32 -7.17
C VAL A 287 0.46 -7.19 -5.92
N MET A 288 -0.47 -8.12 -5.79
CA MET A 288 -0.43 -9.17 -4.78
C MET A 288 0.27 -10.40 -5.34
N LEU A 289 1.26 -10.92 -4.61
CA LEU A 289 2.00 -12.13 -4.96
C LEU A 289 1.43 -13.37 -4.27
N GLY A 290 1.65 -14.54 -4.84
CA GLY A 290 1.10 -15.82 -4.39
C GLY A 290 -0.32 -16.09 -4.91
N CYS A 291 -0.73 -15.42 -5.99
CA CYS A 291 -1.99 -15.64 -6.70
C CYS A 291 -1.89 -16.74 -7.78
N GLY A 292 -0.67 -17.21 -8.06
CA GLY A 292 -0.35 -18.21 -9.10
C GLY A 292 0.46 -17.65 -10.26
N GLU A 293 0.92 -16.41 -10.14
CA GLU A 293 1.79 -15.75 -11.09
C GLU A 293 3.22 -16.31 -11.04
N THR A 294 3.90 -16.31 -12.19
CA THR A 294 5.33 -16.61 -12.25
C THR A 294 6.17 -15.34 -12.09
N PRO A 295 7.42 -15.43 -11.62
CA PRO A 295 8.34 -14.29 -11.54
C PRO A 295 8.46 -13.52 -12.87
N ASP A 296 8.57 -14.23 -13.99
CA ASP A 296 8.66 -13.61 -15.32
C ASP A 296 7.43 -12.76 -15.65
N GLN A 297 6.23 -13.21 -15.26
CA GLN A 297 4.99 -12.43 -15.45
C GLN A 297 4.97 -11.19 -14.55
N VAL A 298 5.49 -11.29 -13.33
CA VAL A 298 5.64 -10.13 -12.43
C VAL A 298 6.60 -9.12 -13.02
N VAL A 299 7.77 -9.54 -13.51
CA VAL A 299 8.76 -8.68 -14.16
C VAL A 299 8.16 -7.99 -15.40
N LYS A 300 7.50 -8.73 -16.29
CA LYS A 300 6.78 -8.14 -17.45
C LYS A 300 5.71 -7.14 -17.03
N THR A 301 5.03 -7.41 -15.92
CA THR A 301 4.04 -6.48 -15.35
C THR A 301 4.73 -5.20 -14.89
N MET A 302 5.88 -5.29 -14.21
CA MET A 302 6.67 -4.12 -13.80
C MET A 302 7.11 -3.27 -14.99
N GLU A 303 7.59 -3.91 -16.06
CA GLU A 303 7.98 -3.22 -17.30
C GLU A 303 6.81 -2.44 -17.91
N LYS A 304 5.63 -3.08 -18.03
CA LYS A 304 4.41 -2.44 -18.56
C LYS A 304 3.94 -1.27 -17.69
N VAL A 305 3.95 -1.45 -16.37
CA VAL A 305 3.57 -0.42 -15.39
C VAL A 305 4.53 0.77 -15.47
N ARG A 306 5.84 0.51 -15.56
CA ARG A 306 6.85 1.56 -15.70
C ARG A 306 6.73 2.29 -17.04
N ALA A 307 6.49 1.54 -18.11
CA ALA A 307 6.22 2.06 -19.45
C ALA A 307 4.86 2.76 -19.60
N ALA A 308 4.05 2.82 -18.54
CA ALA A 308 2.86 3.67 -18.43
C ALA A 308 3.10 4.92 -17.56
N GLY A 309 4.33 5.11 -17.07
CA GLY A 309 4.70 6.30 -16.30
C GLY A 309 4.43 6.21 -14.80
N VAL A 310 3.88 5.11 -14.28
CA VAL A 310 3.44 4.97 -12.86
C VAL A 310 4.58 5.15 -11.84
N ASP A 311 4.48 6.11 -10.94
CA ASP A 311 5.62 6.52 -10.10
C ASP A 311 5.99 5.52 -9.01
N VAL A 312 4.98 4.90 -8.39
CA VAL A 312 5.14 4.05 -7.20
C VAL A 312 4.50 2.68 -7.43
N MET A 313 5.21 1.63 -7.01
CA MET A 313 4.69 0.26 -7.07
C MET A 313 4.79 -0.44 -5.71
N THR A 314 3.77 -1.21 -5.35
CA THR A 314 3.78 -2.02 -4.12
C THR A 314 3.59 -3.51 -4.39
N PHE A 315 4.33 -4.35 -3.67
CA PHE A 315 4.21 -5.81 -3.70
C PHE A 315 3.93 -6.34 -2.30
N GLY A 316 2.81 -7.05 -2.15
CA GLY A 316 2.41 -7.70 -0.91
C GLY A 316 2.05 -9.16 -1.12
N GLN A 317 2.17 -10.00 -0.09
CA GLN A 317 1.66 -11.37 -0.18
C GLN A 317 0.13 -11.37 -0.15
N TYR A 318 -0.50 -12.09 -1.09
CA TYR A 318 -1.92 -12.39 -1.04
C TYR A 318 -2.23 -13.19 0.24
N MET A 319 -3.09 -12.60 1.07
CA MET A 319 -3.58 -13.18 2.30
C MET A 319 -5.04 -13.57 2.13
N ARG A 320 -5.30 -14.86 2.09
CA ARG A 320 -6.65 -15.39 1.90
C ARG A 320 -7.56 -15.01 3.09
N PRO A 321 -8.62 -14.20 2.90
CA PRO A 321 -9.44 -13.73 4.02
C PRO A 321 -10.33 -14.82 4.64
N SER A 322 -10.78 -15.78 3.82
CA SER A 322 -11.63 -16.89 4.27
C SER A 322 -11.57 -18.06 3.28
N LYS A 323 -12.11 -19.21 3.69
CA LYS A 323 -12.20 -20.42 2.84
C LYS A 323 -13.06 -20.25 1.57
N ARG A 324 -13.83 -19.15 1.45
CA ARG A 324 -14.65 -18.85 0.27
C ARG A 324 -13.85 -18.14 -0.84
N HIS A 325 -12.75 -17.48 -0.48
CA HIS A 325 -11.89 -16.75 -1.40
C HIS A 325 -10.93 -17.69 -2.13
N MET A 326 -10.30 -17.20 -3.20
CA MET A 326 -9.28 -17.94 -3.94
C MET A 326 -8.16 -18.46 -3.01
N GLN A 327 -7.59 -19.61 -3.35
CA GLN A 327 -6.51 -20.21 -2.55
C GLN A 327 -5.22 -19.42 -2.73
N VAL A 328 -4.38 -19.40 -1.69
CA VAL A 328 -2.99 -18.95 -1.84
C VAL A 328 -2.27 -20.03 -2.64
N SER A 329 -1.59 -19.65 -3.72
CA SER A 329 -0.81 -20.57 -4.55
C SER A 329 0.52 -20.93 -3.86
N GLU A 330 1.21 -19.92 -3.38
CA GLU A 330 2.52 -20.03 -2.73
C GLU A 330 2.75 -18.87 -1.76
N TYR A 331 3.66 -19.05 -0.80
CA TYR A 331 4.14 -17.96 0.04
C TYR A 331 5.52 -17.50 -0.44
N VAL A 332 5.59 -16.29 -1.00
CA VAL A 332 6.82 -15.70 -1.51
C VAL A 332 7.75 -15.34 -0.34
N THR A 333 9.05 -15.59 -0.52
CA THR A 333 10.07 -15.36 0.51
C THR A 333 10.41 -13.87 0.65
N PRO A 334 10.82 -13.39 1.83
CA PRO A 334 11.30 -12.02 2.01
C PRO A 334 12.43 -11.65 1.04
N GLU A 335 13.32 -12.59 0.73
CA GLU A 335 14.43 -12.41 -0.21
C GLU A 335 13.92 -12.13 -1.63
N ALA A 336 12.87 -12.83 -2.08
CA ALA A 336 12.24 -12.59 -3.38
C ALA A 336 11.56 -11.21 -3.42
N PHE A 337 10.86 -10.81 -2.36
CA PHE A 337 10.31 -9.44 -2.25
C PHE A 337 11.41 -8.38 -2.36
N GLU A 338 12.55 -8.56 -1.69
CA GLU A 338 13.67 -7.63 -1.77
C GLU A 338 14.24 -7.53 -3.20
N LYS A 339 14.30 -8.65 -3.94
CA LYS A 339 14.69 -8.61 -5.36
C LYS A 339 13.74 -7.79 -6.21
N TYR A 340 12.42 -7.92 -6.03
CA TYR A 340 11.45 -7.07 -6.75
C TYR A 340 11.60 -5.59 -6.39
N ARG A 341 11.95 -5.27 -5.14
CA ARG A 341 12.26 -3.90 -4.73
C ARG A 341 13.44 -3.34 -5.51
N LEU A 342 14.58 -4.04 -5.48
CA LEU A 342 15.80 -3.63 -6.16
C LEU A 342 15.60 -3.50 -7.67
N LEU A 343 14.94 -4.50 -8.27
CA LEU A 343 14.60 -4.50 -9.70
C LEU A 343 13.76 -3.28 -10.07
N GLY A 344 12.70 -3.00 -9.32
CA GLY A 344 11.84 -1.85 -9.62
C GLY A 344 12.55 -0.51 -9.44
N MET A 345 13.41 -0.37 -8.43
CA MET A 345 14.25 0.82 -8.30
C MET A 345 15.19 0.99 -9.51
N GLN A 346 15.79 -0.09 -10.01
CA GLN A 346 16.63 -0.08 -11.22
C GLN A 346 15.83 0.27 -12.49
N MET A 347 14.58 -0.18 -12.59
CA MET A 347 13.68 0.20 -13.69
C MET A 347 13.28 1.68 -13.67
N GLY A 348 13.58 2.40 -12.60
CA GLY A 348 13.31 3.84 -12.47
C GLY A 348 11.92 4.15 -11.91
N PHE A 349 11.31 3.24 -11.15
CA PHE A 349 10.23 3.64 -10.24
C PHE A 349 10.78 4.65 -9.22
N ARG A 350 9.99 5.68 -8.88
CA ARG A 350 10.42 6.65 -7.87
C ARG A 350 10.48 6.00 -6.48
N TYR A 351 9.62 5.02 -6.22
CA TYR A 351 9.63 4.24 -5.00
C TYR A 351 8.98 2.86 -5.21
N VAL A 352 9.53 1.84 -4.53
CA VAL A 352 8.96 0.49 -4.49
C VAL A 352 8.90 0.01 -3.05
N ALA A 353 7.69 -0.29 -2.56
CA ALA A 353 7.51 -1.01 -1.30
C ALA A 353 7.22 -2.49 -1.58
N SER A 354 8.07 -3.38 -1.11
CA SER A 354 7.96 -4.80 -1.42
C SER A 354 8.21 -5.61 -0.16
N GLY A 355 7.25 -6.45 0.23
CA GLY A 355 7.41 -7.31 1.40
C GLY A 355 6.15 -8.12 1.71
N PRO A 356 6.25 -9.23 2.46
CA PRO A 356 5.11 -10.11 2.70
C PRO A 356 3.91 -9.40 3.35
N MET A 357 4.19 -8.48 4.27
CA MET A 357 3.17 -7.74 5.01
C MET A 357 2.79 -6.41 4.34
N VAL A 358 3.43 -6.02 3.25
CA VAL A 358 3.09 -4.78 2.54
C VAL A 358 1.66 -4.85 2.00
N ARG A 359 0.99 -3.71 2.01
CA ARG A 359 -0.33 -3.44 1.43
C ARG A 359 -0.23 -2.16 0.62
N SER A 360 -1.19 -1.92 -0.27
CA SER A 360 -1.24 -0.66 -1.04
C SER A 360 -1.19 0.55 -0.11
N SER A 361 -1.91 0.52 1.01
CA SER A 361 -1.88 1.57 2.04
C SER A 361 -0.91 1.30 3.21
N TYR A 362 0.15 0.51 2.99
CA TYR A 362 1.11 0.25 4.07
C TYR A 362 2.06 1.43 4.29
N LYS A 363 2.09 1.85 5.56
CA LYS A 363 2.82 2.96 6.16
C LYS A 363 4.24 3.22 5.64
N ALA A 364 5.03 2.18 5.38
CA ALA A 364 6.41 2.36 4.92
C ALA A 364 6.49 3.14 3.60
N GLY A 365 5.48 3.01 2.73
CA GLY A 365 5.42 3.81 1.51
C GLY A 365 5.02 5.26 1.74
N GLU A 366 4.20 5.54 2.74
CA GLU A 366 3.63 6.87 2.97
C GLU A 366 4.68 7.86 3.48
N PHE A 367 5.64 7.41 4.30
CA PHE A 367 6.74 8.26 4.74
C PHE A 367 7.67 8.65 3.57
N TYR A 368 8.05 7.68 2.75
CA TYR A 368 8.88 7.95 1.57
C TYR A 368 8.14 8.87 0.60
N ILE A 369 6.87 8.59 0.32
CA ILE A 369 6.02 9.41 -0.53
C ILE A 369 5.92 10.85 0.02
N LYS A 370 5.67 11.01 1.33
CA LYS A 370 5.64 12.31 1.99
C LYS A 370 6.95 13.06 1.77
N SER A 371 8.08 12.42 2.08
CA SER A 371 9.40 13.05 1.91
C SER A 371 9.70 13.45 0.46
N MET A 372 9.22 12.67 -0.51
CA MET A 372 9.37 12.97 -1.94
C MET A 372 8.51 14.16 -2.36
N ILE A 373 7.25 14.20 -1.93
CA ILE A 373 6.34 15.31 -2.24
C ILE A 373 6.87 16.61 -1.62
N GLU A 374 7.34 16.57 -0.38
CA GLU A 374 7.93 17.72 0.31
C GLU A 374 9.20 18.21 -0.40
N SER A 375 10.05 17.29 -0.85
CA SER A 375 11.27 17.61 -1.60
C SER A 375 10.94 18.25 -2.96
N ASP A 376 9.99 17.69 -3.72
CA ASP A 376 9.58 18.23 -5.02
C ASP A 376 8.98 19.64 -4.90
N ARG A 377 8.18 19.87 -3.84
CA ARG A 377 7.61 21.19 -3.53
C ARG A 377 8.67 22.21 -3.18
N ALA A 378 9.69 21.81 -2.43
CA ALA A 378 10.80 22.69 -2.07
C ALA A 378 11.65 23.10 -3.28
N VAL A 379 11.82 22.22 -4.28
CA VAL A 379 12.53 22.53 -5.53
C VAL A 379 11.69 23.44 -6.44
N SER A 380 10.36 23.29 -6.42
CA SER A 380 9.46 24.09 -7.27
C SER A 380 9.21 25.51 -6.75
N SER A 381 9.53 25.78 -5.47
CA SER A 381 9.36 27.09 -4.83
C SER A 381 10.62 27.97 -4.84
N THR A 382 11.75 27.42 -5.28
CA THR A 382 13.01 28.12 -5.59
C THR A 382 13.11 28.42 -7.07
#